data_AF-A0A7C4VF19-F1
#
_entry.id   AF-A0A7C4VF19-F1
#
_cell.length_a   1.000
_cell.length_b   1.000
_cell.length_c   1.000
_cell.angle_alpha   90.00
_cell.angle_beta   90.00
_cell.angle_gamma   90.00
#
_symmetry.space_group_name_H-M   'P 1'
#
loop_
_entity.id
_entity.type
_entity.pdbx_description
1 polymer ?
#
loop_
_entity_poly.entity_id
_entity_poly.type
_entity_poly.pdbx_seq_one_letter_code
_entity_poly.pdbx_strand_id
1 'polypeptide(L)' 'MGKCPNCGFVNSSPVKNWRYGVFTVQAYTCGKCGTQYREYYDKSGKLSFILKLQKGKGYVKA' A
#
# COMPACT_ATOMS: atom_id res chain seq x y z
N MET A 1 -0.05 4.49 9.26
CA MET A 1 1.36 4.51 8.80
C MET A 1 1.59 3.24 8.01
N GLY A 2 1.94 3.35 6.73
CA GLY A 2 2.14 2.19 5.88
C GLY A 2 3.60 1.77 5.89
N LYS A 3 3.90 0.52 6.21
CA LYS A 3 5.29 0.02 6.19
C LYS A 3 5.62 -0.45 4.78
N CYS A 4 6.70 0.08 4.21
CA CYS A 4 7.15 -0.33 2.90
C CYS A 4 7.60 -1.80 2.92
N PRO A 5 7.01 -2.69 2.10
CA PRO A 5 7.36 -4.11 2.08
C PRO A 5 8.73 -4.40 1.44
N ASN A 6 9.36 -3.39 0.84
CA ASN A 6 10.66 -3.56 0.16
C ASN A 6 11.85 -3.20 1.07
N CYS A 7 11.77 -2.06 1.76
CA CYS A 7 12.89 -1.54 2.57
C CYS A 7 12.56 -1.36 4.05
N GLY A 8 11.32 -1.67 4.47
CA GLY A 8 10.88 -1.51 5.86
C GLY A 8 10.64 -0.06 6.30
N PHE A 9 10.84 0.93 5.44
CA PHE A 9 10.60 2.34 5.75
C PHE A 9 9.13 2.58 6.08
N VAL A 10 8.87 3.32 7.16
CA VAL A 10 7.52 3.65 7.59
C VAL A 10 7.11 4.97 6.98
N ASN A 11 6.14 4.94 6.08
CA ASN A 11 5.54 6.17 5.56
C ASN A 11 4.47 6.66 6.53
N SER A 12 4.60 7.92 6.97
CA SER A 12 3.65 8.54 7.90
C SER A 12 2.25 8.68 7.30
N SER A 13 2.16 9.09 6.04
CA SER A 13 0.87 9.40 5.39
C SER A 13 0.72 8.72 4.01
N PRO A 14 -0.50 8.28 3.67
CA PRO A 14 -0.80 7.83 2.31
C PRO A 14 -0.79 9.02 1.35
N VAL A 15 -0.30 8.78 0.14
CA VAL A 15 -0.33 9.76 -0.96
C VAL A 15 -1.76 9.93 -1.47
N LYS A 16 -2.52 8.85 -1.48
CA LYS A 16 -3.92 8.84 -1.91
C LYS A 16 -4.68 7.77 -1.15
N ASN A 17 -5.93 8.02 -0.83
CA ASN A 17 -6.86 7.00 -0.35
C ASN A 17 -8.14 7.04 -1.18
N TRP A 18 -8.77 5.87 -1.35
CA TRP A 18 -10.07 5.74 -2.01
C TRP A 18 -10.77 4.46 -1.57
N ARG A 19 -12.09 4.38 -1.76
CA ARG A 19 -12.85 3.15 -1.57
C ARG A 19 -12.85 2.32 -2.85
N TYR A 20 -12.64 1.01 -2.71
CA TYR A 20 -12.69 0.02 -3.78
C TYR A 20 -13.59 -1.15 -3.35
N GLY A 21 -14.86 -1.09 -3.74
CA GLY A 21 -15.88 -2.03 -3.29
C GLY A 21 -16.02 -2.03 -1.76
N VAL A 22 -15.80 -3.18 -1.14
CA VAL A 22 -15.82 -3.33 0.33
C VAL A 22 -14.51 -2.90 1.01
N PHE A 23 -13.48 -2.57 0.23
CA PHE A 23 -12.16 -2.24 0.74
C PHE A 23 -11.91 -0.73 0.76
N THR A 24 -11.22 -0.26 1.79
CA THR A 24 -10.57 1.05 1.80
C THR A 24 -9.13 0.88 1.35
N VAL A 25 -8.74 1.55 0.27
CA VAL A 25 -7.39 1.46 -0.29
C VAL A 25 -6.61 2.70 0.11
N GLN A 26 -5.44 2.50 0.68
CA GLN A 26 -4.48 3.56 0.97
C GLN A 26 -3.21 3.32 0.15
N ALA A 27 -2.92 4.21 -0.79
CA ALA A 27 -1.72 4.17 -1.60
C ALA A 27 -0.60 4.98 -0.96
N TYR A 28 0.59 4.40 -0.96
CA TYR A 28 1.80 4.96 -0.41
C TYR A 28 2.91 4.92 -1.47
N THR A 29 3.77 5.93 -1.44
CA THR A 29 5.02 5.95 -2.18
C THR A 29 6.16 6.00 -1.18
N CYS A 30 7.00 4.98 -1.16
CA CYS A 30 8.17 4.90 -0.29
C CYS A 30 9.13 6.07 -0.56
N GLY A 31 9.31 6.98 0.41
CA GLY A 31 10.24 8.11 0.25
C GLY A 31 11.71 7.70 0.10
N LYS A 32 12.09 6.52 0.61
CA LYS A 32 13.47 6.03 0.56
C LYS A 32 13.82 5.25 -0.71
N CYS A 33 12.86 4.47 -1.20
CA CYS A 33 13.06 3.44 -2.23
C CYS A 33 12.23 3.65 -3.49
N GLY A 34 11.33 4.64 -3.49
CA GLY A 34 10.43 4.96 -4.60
C GLY A 34 9.36 3.89 -4.87
N THR A 35 9.36 2.76 -4.15
CA THR A 35 8.37 1.69 -4.34
C THR A 35 6.97 2.21 -3.99
N GLN A 36 6.05 2.08 -4.93
CA GLN A 36 4.64 2.33 -4.70
C GLN A 36 3.99 1.08 -4.14
N TYR A 37 3.20 1.21 -3.08
CA TYR A 37 2.43 0.11 -2.52
C TYR A 37 1.07 0.60 -2.06
N ARG A 38 0.13 -0.33 -1.93
CA ARG A 38 -1.26 -0.08 -1.62
C ARG A 38 -1.69 -1.02 -0.51
N GLU A 39 -2.23 -0.46 0.54
CA GLU A 39 -2.78 -1.19 1.66
C GLU A 39 -4.30 -1.26 1.50
N TYR A 40 -4.85 -2.48 1.50
CA TYR A 40 -6.28 -2.71 1.39
C TYR A 40 -6.82 -3.06 2.78
N TYR A 41 -7.71 -2.24 3.28
CA TYR A 41 -8.38 -2.43 4.56
C TYR A 41 -9.80 -2.93 4.30
N ASP A 42 -10.24 -3.94 5.04
CA ASP A 42 -11.60 -4.43 5.02
C ASP A 42 -12.59 -3.39 5.58
N LYS A 43 -13.90 -3.63 5.42
CA LYS A 43 -14.97 -2.84 6.04
C LYS A 43 -14.81 -2.68 7.56
N SER A 44 -14.18 -3.63 8.24
CA SER A 44 -13.87 -3.55 9.68
C SER A 44 -12.63 -2.72 10.02
N GLY A 45 -11.95 -2.11 9.03
CA GLY A 45 -10.71 -1.36 9.23
C GLY A 45 -9.46 -2.22 9.44
N LYS A 46 -9.57 -3.55 9.29
CA LYS A 46 -8.43 -4.48 9.34
C LYS A 46 -7.71 -4.51 8.00
N LEU A 47 -6.38 -4.46 8.03
CA LEU A 47 -5.55 -4.64 6.84
C LEU A 47 -5.76 -6.07 6.28
N SER A 48 -6.36 -6.18 5.11
CA SER A 48 -6.58 -7.45 4.41
C SER A 48 -5.34 -7.89 3.65
N PHE A 49 -4.77 -7.01 2.82
CA PHE A 49 -3.56 -7.32 2.06
C PHE A 49 -2.87 -6.06 1.56
N ILE A 50 -1.60 -6.22 1.20
CA ILE A 50 -0.76 -5.17 0.64
C ILE A 50 -0.40 -5.56 -0.79
N LEU A 51 -0.58 -4.63 -1.73
CA LEU A 51 -0.06 -4.75 -3.10
C LEU A 51 1.14 -3.84 -3.27
N LYS A 52 2.28 -4.34 -3.72
CA LYS A 52 3.46 -3.54 -4.08
C LYS A 52 3.63 -3.51 -5.60
N LEU A 53 4.04 -2.37 -6.13
CA LEU A 53 4.41 -2.24 -7.52
C LEU A 53 5.80 -2.82 -7.72
N GLN A 54 5.90 -3.91 -8.49
CA GLN A 54 7.17 -4.45 -8.98
C GLN A 54 7.38 -4.08 -10.45
N LYS A 55 8.56 -3.52 -10.73
CA LYS A 55 8.97 -3.18 -12.10
C LYS A 55 8.92 -4.43 -12.97
N GLY A 56 8.15 -4.37 -14.06
CA GLY A 56 7.96 -5.48 -15.00
C GLY A 56 6.85 -6.49 -14.67
N LYS A 57 6.26 -6.47 -13.45
CA LYS A 57 5.15 -7.36 -13.07
C LYS A 57 3.86 -6.63 -12.66
N GLY A 58 3.90 -5.30 -12.51
CA GLY A 58 2.76 -4.51 -12.06
C GLY A 58 2.55 -4.63 -10.55
N TYR A 59 1.29 -4.56 -10.10
CA TYR A 59 0.95 -4.68 -8.68
C TYR A 59 0.89 -6.16 -8.28
N VAL A 60 1.80 -6.57 -7.41
CA VAL A 60 1.87 -7.92 -6.85
C VAL A 60 1.51 -7.89 -5.37
N LYS A 61 0.92 -8.97 -4.87
CA LYS A 61 0.69 -9.13 -3.43
C LYS A 61 2.03 -9.26 -2.71
N ALA A 62 2.25 -8.42 -1.70
CA ALA A 62 3.48 -8.36 -0.93
C ALA A 62 3.52 -9.44 0.15
#